data_AF-A0A5K1GNZ1-F1
#
_entry.id   AF-A0A5K1GNZ1-F1
#
_cell.length_a   1.000
_cell.length_b   1.000
_cell.length_c   1.000
_cell.angle_alpha   90.00
_cell.angle_beta   90.00
_cell.angle_gamma   90.00
#
_symmetry.space_group_name_H-M   'P 1'
#
loop_
_entity.id
_entity.type
_entity.pdbx_description
1 polymer ?
#
loop_
_entity_poly.entity_id
_entity_poly.type
_entity_poly.pdbx_seq_one_letter_code
_entity_poly.pdbx_strand_id
1 'polypeptide(L)'
;ALMEYYENKTHRDETGVAYAYGAAASVRSGREASFNEKEAPIVSRFSSRGPGVIDLKLSPSDILKPEILAPGHTIWAAWSPISMVDPLLK
;
A
#
# COMPACT_ATOMS: atom_id res chain seq x y z
N ALA A 1 20.23 3.77 -9.84
CA ALA A 1 19.57 2.47 -9.55
C ALA A 1 18.09 2.46 -9.95
N LEU A 2 17.13 2.88 -9.11
CA LEU A 2 15.69 2.78 -9.47
C LEU A 2 15.27 3.76 -10.57
N MET A 3 15.69 5.03 -10.45
CA MET A 3 15.41 6.09 -11.44
C MET A 3 15.98 5.73 -12.82
N GLU A 4 17.21 5.20 -12.83
CA GLU A 4 17.91 4.75 -14.03
C GLU A 4 17.23 3.54 -14.67
N TYR A 5 16.74 2.59 -13.87
CA TYR A 5 15.94 1.47 -14.35
C TYR A 5 14.61 1.94 -14.95
N TYR A 6 13.95 2.91 -14.31
CA TYR A 6 12.71 3.51 -14.80
C TYR A 6 12.92 4.18 -16.16
N GLU A 7 13.94 5.02 -16.30
CA GLU A 7 14.27 5.70 -17.55
C GLU A 7 14.67 4.69 -18.64
N ASN A 8 15.42 3.64 -18.30
CA ASN A 8 15.81 2.60 -19.26
C ASN A 8 14.59 1.80 -19.79
N LYS A 9 13.56 1.60 -18.96
CA LYS A 9 12.39 0.79 -19.30
C LYS A 9 11.21 1.58 -19.86
N THR A 10 11.31 2.91 -19.92
CA THR A 10 10.26 3.78 -20.44
C THR A 10 10.59 4.19 -21.87
N HIS A 11 9.75 3.78 -22.83
CA HIS A 11 9.87 4.20 -24.22
C HIS A 11 9.07 5.48 -24.43
N ARG A 12 9.76 6.50 -24.93
CA ARG A 12 9.19 7.83 -25.20
C ARG A 12 9.27 8.14 -26.69
N ASP A 13 8.28 8.87 -27.19
CA ASP A 13 8.27 9.39 -28.54
C ASP A 13 9.24 10.59 -28.68
N GLU A 14 9.34 11.13 -29.88
CA GLU A 14 10.16 12.30 -30.20
C GLU A 14 9.72 13.59 -29.47
N THR A 15 8.51 13.63 -28.93
CA THR A 15 7.98 14.73 -28.12
C THR A 15 8.21 14.54 -26.62
N GLY A 16 8.79 13.41 -26.22
CA GLY A 16 9.07 13.05 -24.84
C GLY A 16 7.90 12.38 -24.11
N VAL A 17 6.81 12.04 -24.81
CA VAL A 17 5.65 11.37 -24.21
C VAL A 17 5.90 9.87 -24.14
N ALA A 18 5.72 9.28 -22.95
CA ALA A 18 5.86 7.84 -22.76
C ALA A 18 4.69 7.10 -23.41
N TYR A 19 4.98 6.20 -24.36
CA TYR A 19 3.97 5.40 -25.06
C TYR A 19 4.01 3.91 -24.71
N ALA A 20 5.10 3.44 -24.11
CA ALA A 20 5.21 2.05 -23.65
C ALA A 20 6.15 1.95 -22.44
N TYR A 21 5.86 1.00 -21.55
CA TYR A 21 6.67 0.70 -20.38
C TYR A 21 6.97 -0.81 -20.32
N GLY A 22 8.24 -1.17 -20.40
CA GLY A 22 8.72 -2.55 -20.51
C GLY A 22 9.35 -3.11 -19.23
N ALA A 23 9.07 -2.53 -18.07
CA ALA A 23 9.66 -3.02 -16.83
C ALA A 23 8.99 -4.31 -16.36
N ALA A 24 9.81 -5.27 -15.96
CA ALA A 24 9.34 -6.41 -15.19
C ALA A 24 9.33 -6.02 -13.70
N ALA A 25 8.16 -6.10 -13.06
CA ALA A 25 8.04 -6.06 -11.62
C ALA A 25 7.69 -7.47 -11.15
N SER A 26 8.53 -8.05 -10.29
CA SER A 26 8.17 -9.29 -9.59
C SER A 26 7.57 -8.91 -8.25
N VAL A 27 6.30 -9.23 -8.01
CA VAL A 27 5.80 -9.33 -6.64
C VAL A 27 6.48 -10.53 -6.01
N ARG A 28 7.52 -10.31 -5.20
CA ARG A 28 8.09 -11.39 -4.41
C ARG A 28 6.97 -11.95 -3.54
N SER A 29 6.80 -13.28 -3.60
CA SER A 29 5.70 -14.02 -3.02
C SER A 29 5.45 -13.59 -1.57
N GLY A 30 4.39 -12.82 -1.32
CA GLY A 30 3.88 -12.55 0.03
C GLY A 30 3.10 -13.73 0.62
N ARG A 31 3.40 -14.96 0.17
CA ARG A 31 2.66 -16.18 0.51
C ARG A 31 3.15 -16.85 1.78
N GLU A 32 4.34 -16.51 2.24
CA GLU A 32 4.87 -17.02 3.50
C GLU A 32 5.29 -15.84 4.37
N ALA A 33 4.36 -15.39 5.19
CA ALA A 33 4.69 -14.49 6.27
C ALA A 33 5.27 -15.35 7.41
N SER A 34 6.57 -15.22 7.66
CA SER A 34 7.15 -15.68 8.92
C SER A 34 6.62 -14.75 10.01
N PHE A 35 5.83 -15.29 10.92
CA PHE A 35 5.39 -14.59 12.11
C PHE A 35 6.12 -15.18 13.29
N ASN A 36 7.44 -14.96 13.37
CA ASN A 36 8.11 -15.16 14.64
C ASN A 36 7.74 -13.96 15.53
N GLU A 37 7.31 -14.18 16.78
CA GLU A 37 6.97 -13.09 17.72
C GLU A 37 8.11 -12.07 17.92
N LYS A 38 9.35 -12.46 17.56
CA LYS A 38 10.54 -11.59 17.58
C LYS A 38 10.66 -10.61 16.39
N GLU A 39 9.78 -10.69 15.38
CA GLU A 39 9.91 -9.94 14.11
C GLU A 39 9.01 -8.69 14.00
N ALA A 40 8.38 -8.25 15.09
CA ALA A 40 7.63 -6.98 15.07
C ALA A 40 8.55 -5.78 14.75
N PRO A 41 8.11 -4.80 13.93
CA PRO A 41 6.76 -4.63 13.39
C PRO A 41 6.56 -5.26 11.99
N ILE A 42 5.43 -5.96 11.80
CA ILE A 42 5.01 -6.56 10.52
C ILE A 42 3.74 -5.85 10.04
N VAL A 43 3.64 -5.61 8.72
CA VAL A 43 2.41 -5.07 8.11
C VAL A 43 1.28 -6.09 8.28
N SER A 44 0.20 -5.68 8.96
CA SER A 44 -0.95 -6.57 9.17
C SER A 44 -1.55 -7.03 7.84
N ARG A 45 -2.05 -8.27 7.80
CA ARG A 45 -2.60 -8.90 6.59
C ARG A 45 -3.76 -8.10 5.96
N PHE A 46 -4.53 -7.36 6.75
CA PHE A 46 -5.66 -6.54 6.29
C PHE A 46 -5.30 -5.08 6.00
N SER A 47 -4.04 -4.67 6.19
CA SER A 47 -3.62 -3.30 5.88
C SER A 47 -3.71 -3.04 4.39
N SER A 48 -4.40 -1.96 3.99
CA SER A 48 -4.50 -1.53 2.59
C SER A 48 -3.11 -1.29 2.00
N ARG A 49 -2.94 -1.70 0.75
CA ARG A 49 -1.67 -1.58 0.00
C ARG A 49 -1.88 -0.62 -1.16
N GLY A 50 -0.85 0.16 -1.50
CA GLY A 50 -0.86 0.94 -2.72
C GLY A 50 -0.69 0.08 -3.98
N PRO A 51 -0.48 0.73 -5.14
CA PRO A 51 -0.36 2.18 -5.32
C PRO A 51 -1.69 2.94 -5.18
N GLY A 52 -1.62 4.20 -4.76
CA GLY A 52 -2.76 5.11 -4.78
C GLY A 52 -2.96 5.64 -6.20
N VAL A 53 -3.67 4.89 -7.04
CA VAL A 53 -3.79 5.17 -8.49
C VAL A 53 -4.70 6.35 -8.85
N ILE A 54 -5.53 6.81 -7.91
CA ILE A 54 -6.53 7.85 -8.14
C ILE A 54 -6.40 8.92 -7.06
N ASP A 55 -6.28 10.18 -7.46
CA ASP A 55 -6.29 11.32 -6.54
C ASP A 55 -7.71 11.74 -6.12
N LEU A 56 -7.80 12.73 -5.23
CA LEU A 56 -9.08 13.29 -4.76
C LEU A 56 -9.94 13.88 -5.89
N LYS A 57 -9.37 14.15 -7.07
CA LYS A 57 -10.04 14.68 -8.25
C LYS A 57 -10.39 13.61 -9.27
N LEU A 58 -10.31 12.33 -8.90
CA LEU A 58 -10.59 11.17 -9.77
C LEU A 58 -9.65 11.08 -10.98
N SER A 59 -8.46 11.69 -10.89
CA SER A 59 -7.45 11.65 -11.94
C SER A 59 -6.33 10.64 -11.62
N PRO A 60 -5.71 10.01 -12.64
CA PRO A 60 -4.58 9.12 -12.42
C PRO A 60 -3.46 9.82 -11.66
N SER A 61 -3.02 9.20 -10.58
CA SER A 61 -1.97 9.75 -9.71
C SER A 61 -0.86 8.74 -9.53
N ASP A 62 0.39 9.17 -9.73
CA ASP A 62 1.58 8.35 -9.51
C ASP A 62 2.18 8.65 -8.13
N ILE A 63 1.37 8.52 -7.08
CA ILE A 63 1.76 8.76 -5.69
C ILE A 63 1.87 7.41 -4.96
N LEU A 64 3.05 7.16 -4.39
CA LEU A 64 3.29 5.97 -3.56
C LEU A 64 2.45 6.05 -2.28
N LYS A 65 1.73 4.97 -1.95
CA LYS A 65 0.96 4.84 -0.70
C LYS A 65 1.12 3.41 -0.16
N PRO A 66 0.97 3.20 1.17
CA PRO A 66 0.87 4.19 2.25
C PRO A 66 2.23 4.82 2.60
N GLU A 67 2.22 5.92 3.37
CA GLU A 67 3.45 6.66 3.75
C GLU A 67 4.10 6.15 5.05
N ILE A 68 3.30 5.65 6.00
CA ILE A 68 3.76 5.35 7.36
C ILE A 68 3.15 4.05 7.88
N LEU A 69 3.94 3.33 8.67
CA LEU A 69 3.53 2.16 9.45
C LEU A 69 3.36 2.54 10.92
N ALA A 70 2.26 2.14 11.53
CA ALA A 70 2.01 2.29 12.96
C ALA A 70 1.29 1.04 13.53
N PRO A 71 1.35 0.79 14.85
CA PRO A 71 0.60 -0.29 15.48
C PRO A 71 -0.92 -0.10 15.33
N GLY A 72 -1.59 -1.09 14.73
CA GLY A 72 -3.05 -1.08 14.54
C GLY A 72 -3.72 -2.43 14.71
N HIS A 73 -2.96 -3.47 15.09
CA HIS A 73 -3.48 -4.82 15.35
C HIS A 73 -3.53 -5.03 16.86
N THR A 74 -4.65 -5.58 17.36
CA THR A 74 -4.86 -5.89 18.80
C THR A 74 -4.52 -4.72 19.73
N ILE A 75 -5.12 -3.55 19.48
CA ILE A 75 -4.94 -2.33 20.29
C ILE A 75 -5.97 -2.31 21.42
N TRP A 76 -5.52 -2.22 22.67
CA TRP A 76 -6.41 -1.96 23.79
C TRP A 76 -6.72 -0.47 23.88
N ALA A 77 -8.01 -0.13 23.85
CA ALA A 77 -8.50 1.24 23.88
C ALA A 77 -9.75 1.36 24.77
N ALA A 78 -10.14 2.58 25.09
CA ALA A 78 -11.40 2.85 25.78
C ALA A 78 -12.60 2.42 24.92
N TRP A 79 -13.62 1.87 25.57
CA TRP A 79 -14.86 1.42 24.93
C TRP A 79 -16.07 1.98 25.69
N SER A 80 -17.06 2.48 24.97
CA SER A 80 -18.26 3.03 25.59
C SER A 80 -19.12 1.91 26.19
N PRO A 81 -19.55 2.01 27.46
CA PRO A 81 -20.47 1.04 28.06
C PRO A 81 -21.79 0.90 27.30
N ILE A 82 -22.26 1.95 26.61
CA ILE A 82 -23.51 1.91 25.85
C ILE A 82 -23.41 1.01 24.61
N SER A 83 -22.23 0.94 23.99
CA SER A 83 -21.96 0.07 22.83
C SER A 83 -22.02 -1.42 23.18
N MET A 84 -21.99 -1.76 24.47
CA MET A 84 -22.21 -3.14 24.94
C MET A 84 -23.70 -3.51 24.98
N VAL A 85 -24.59 -2.51 25.11
CA VAL A 85 -26.03 -2.72 25.31
C VAL A 85 -26.81 -2.53 24.01
N ASP A 86 -26.40 -1.57 23.17
CA ASP A 86 -26.97 -1.35 21.84
C ASP A 86 -25.84 -1.33 20.79
N PRO A 87 -25.57 -2.48 20.14
CA PRO A 87 -24.69 -2.48 18.99
C PRO A 87 -25.45 -1.80 17.83
N LEU A 88 -25.27 -0.48 17.70
CA LEU A 88 -25.87 0.39 16.67
C LEU A 88 -25.44 0.06 15.21
N LEU A 89 -25.01 -1.16 14.94
CA LEU A 89 -24.76 -1.69 13.60
C LEU A 89 -25.64 -2.93 13.42
N LYS A 90 -26.87 -2.71 12.94
CA LYS A 90 -27.64 -3.73 12.22
C LYS A 90 -27.28 -3.71 10.75
#